data_AF-X1ED82-F1
#
_entry.id   AF-X1ED82-F1
#
_cell.length_a   1.000
_cell.length_b   1.000
_cell.length_c   1.000
_cell.angle_alpha   90.00
_cell.angle_beta   90.00
_cell.angle_gamma   90.00
#
_symmetry.space_group_name_H-M   'P 1'
#
loop_
_entity.id
_entity.type
_entity.pdbx_description
1 polymer ?
#
loop_
_entity_poly.entity_id
_entity_poly.type
_entity_poly.pdbx_seq_one_letter_code
_entity_poly.pdbx_strand_id
1 'polypeptide(L)'
;VCTKLIPRVNFPPEDTYAVVCGPPVMYKYVVIELEKKKIRPENIYLSLERRMECGVGKCNHCHVGDKLACVDGPVFSLWEINNLKEAI
;
A
#
# COMPACT_ATOMS: atom_id res chain seq x y z
N VAL A 1 -10.82 14.02 7.68
CA VAL A 1 -9.85 12.94 7.41
C VAL A 1 -10.19 12.28 6.08
N CYS A 2 -9.18 11.89 5.30
CA CYS A 2 -9.31 11.41 3.90
C CYS A 2 -10.33 10.26 3.74
N THR A 3 -10.44 9.39 4.73
CA THR A 3 -11.37 8.25 4.74
C THR A 3 -12.86 8.61 4.71
N LYS A 4 -13.25 9.86 5.01
CA LYS A 4 -14.66 10.30 4.89
C LYS A 4 -15.13 10.50 3.43
N LEU A 5 -14.20 10.55 2.47
CA LEU A 5 -14.51 10.79 1.06
C LEU A 5 -14.76 9.50 0.29
N ILE A 6 -14.06 8.41 0.62
CA ILE A 6 -14.15 7.11 -0.07
C ILE A 6 -15.59 6.56 -0.12
N PRO A 7 -16.40 6.60 0.96
CA PRO A 7 -17.76 6.08 0.94
C PRO A 7 -18.69 6.74 -0.09
N ARG A 8 -18.40 8.01 -0.46
CA ARG A 8 -19.25 8.83 -1.33
C ARG A 8 -19.10 8.50 -2.82
N VAL A 9 -18.07 7.74 -3.20
CA VAL A 9 -17.77 7.40 -4.59
C VAL A 9 -18.33 6.01 -4.91
N ASN A 10 -18.99 5.87 -6.05
CA ASN A 10 -19.46 4.59 -6.58
C ASN A 10 -18.67 4.24 -7.84
N PHE A 11 -18.20 3.01 -7.91
CA PHE A 11 -17.42 2.45 -9.02
C PHE A 11 -17.62 0.92 -9.05
N PRO A 12 -17.46 0.26 -10.21
CA PRO A 12 -17.53 -1.20 -10.33
C PRO A 12 -16.29 -1.84 -9.68
N PRO A 13 -16.41 -2.54 -8.54
CA PRO A 13 -15.24 -3.01 -7.79
C PRO A 13 -14.34 -4.01 -8.55
N GLU A 14 -14.94 -4.81 -9.43
CA GLU A 14 -14.26 -5.82 -10.25
C GLU A 14 -13.28 -5.24 -11.28
N ASP A 15 -13.51 -4.02 -11.75
CA ASP A 15 -12.73 -3.32 -12.77
C ASP A 15 -12.11 -2.02 -12.22
N THR A 16 -11.93 -1.95 -10.91
CA THR A 16 -11.34 -0.79 -10.25
C THR A 16 -10.00 -1.16 -9.62
N TYR A 17 -9.04 -0.26 -9.80
CA TYR A 17 -7.75 -0.26 -9.13
C TYR A 17 -7.66 0.94 -8.17
N ALA A 18 -7.13 0.71 -6.98
CA ALA A 18 -6.89 1.76 -6.00
C ALA A 18 -5.39 1.93 -5.79
N VAL A 19 -4.90 3.17 -5.90
CA VAL A 19 -3.51 3.52 -5.60
C VAL A 19 -3.49 4.48 -4.44
N VAL A 20 -2.71 4.17 -3.41
CA VAL A 20 -2.68 4.90 -2.14
C VAL A 20 -1.24 5.28 -1.81
N CYS A 21 -1.02 6.56 -1.54
CA CYS A 21 0.26 7.11 -1.12
C CYS A 21 0.02 8.08 0.05
N GLY A 22 0.82 7.98 1.11
CA GLY A 22 0.72 8.89 2.25
C GLY A 22 1.36 8.36 3.53
N PRO A 23 0.99 8.88 4.71
CA PRO A 23 1.62 8.44 5.94
C PRO A 23 1.17 7.02 6.34
N PRO A 24 2.02 6.20 7.01
CA PRO A 24 1.69 4.81 7.37
C PRO A 24 0.38 4.64 8.14
N VAL A 25 0.05 5.59 9.04
CA VAL A 25 -1.21 5.57 9.79
C VAL A 25 -2.44 5.64 8.89
N MET A 26 -2.33 6.26 7.70
CA MET A 26 -3.44 6.40 6.76
C MET A 26 -3.79 5.07 6.08
N TYR A 27 -2.79 4.22 5.82
CA TYR A 27 -2.98 2.97 5.07
C TYR A 27 -4.03 2.06 5.69
N LYS A 28 -3.94 1.86 7.01
CA LYS A 28 -4.90 1.04 7.75
C LYS A 28 -6.34 1.47 7.51
N TYR A 29 -6.62 2.77 7.60
CA TYR A 29 -7.99 3.26 7.45
C TYR A 29 -8.46 3.27 6.00
N VAL A 30 -7.57 3.58 5.06
CA VAL A 30 -7.91 3.59 3.62
C VAL A 30 -8.19 2.17 3.14
N VAL A 31 -7.35 1.20 3.50
CA VAL A 31 -7.54 -0.22 3.16
C VAL A 31 -8.90 -0.71 3.65
N ILE A 32 -9.26 -0.46 4.92
CA ILE A 32 -10.56 -0.84 5.48
C ILE A 32 -11.73 -0.27 4.63
N GLU A 33 -11.65 0.98 4.20
CA GLU A 33 -12.72 1.58 3.39
C GLU A 33 -12.77 1.05 1.95
N LEU A 34 -11.62 0.70 1.37
CA LEU A 34 -11.55 0.09 0.03
C LEU A 34 -12.04 -1.37 0.04
N GLU A 35 -11.72 -2.12 1.09
CA GLU A 35 -12.24 -3.49 1.31
C GLU A 35 -13.76 -3.49 1.49
N LYS A 36 -14.32 -2.51 2.22
CA LYS A 36 -15.78 -2.31 2.31
C LYS A 36 -16.43 -2.04 0.95
N LYS A 37 -15.71 -1.42 0.03
CA LYS A 37 -16.12 -1.22 -1.37
C LYS A 37 -15.89 -2.45 -2.25
N LYS A 38 -15.41 -3.57 -1.68
CA LYS A 38 -15.18 -4.87 -2.34
C LYS A 38 -14.12 -4.84 -3.44
N ILE A 39 -13.18 -3.88 -3.39
CA ILE A 39 -12.00 -3.94 -4.26
C ILE A 39 -11.14 -5.12 -3.80
N ARG A 40 -10.71 -5.96 -4.73
CA ARG A 40 -9.88 -7.12 -4.43
C ARG A 40 -8.49 -6.67 -3.94
N PRO A 41 -7.85 -7.38 -2.97
CA PRO A 41 -6.53 -7.01 -2.45
C PRO A 41 -5.44 -6.92 -3.52
N GLU A 42 -5.54 -7.69 -4.59
CA GLU A 42 -4.58 -7.65 -5.71
C GLU A 42 -4.69 -6.35 -6.53
N ASN A 43 -5.83 -5.66 -6.44
CA ASN A 43 -6.11 -4.41 -7.13
C ASN A 43 -5.90 -3.17 -6.26
N ILE A 44 -5.48 -3.33 -5.00
CA ILE A 44 -5.14 -2.23 -4.08
C ILE A 44 -3.62 -2.13 -4.01
N TYR A 45 -3.06 -1.00 -4.41
CA TYR A 45 -1.63 -0.73 -4.39
C TYR A 45 -1.29 0.36 -3.38
N LEU A 46 -0.28 0.11 -2.57
CA LEU A 46 0.22 1.01 -1.53
C LEU A 46 1.67 1.40 -1.86
N SER A 47 1.95 2.70 -1.92
CA SER A 47 3.30 3.22 -2.03
C SER A 47 3.91 3.32 -0.63
N LEU A 48 4.69 2.33 -0.19
CA LEU A 48 5.21 2.30 1.17
C LEU A 48 6.31 3.35 1.39
N GLU A 49 6.12 4.16 2.43
CA GLU A 49 7.11 5.14 2.88
C GLU A 49 8.10 4.45 3.83
N ARG A 50 9.37 4.36 3.44
CA ARG A 50 10.47 3.78 4.24
C ARG A 50 11.65 4.73 4.30
N ARG A 51 12.44 4.62 5.38
CA ARG A 51 13.68 5.39 5.50
C ARG A 51 14.69 4.89 4.48
N MET A 52 14.85 5.64 3.39
CA MET A 52 15.87 5.39 2.39
C MET A 52 17.13 6.17 2.70
N GLU A 53 18.28 5.60 2.36
CA GLU A 53 19.58 6.29 2.40
C GLU A 53 20.32 6.13 1.09
N CYS A 54 20.67 4.89 0.69
CA CYS A 54 21.40 4.68 -0.55
C CYS A 54 20.52 4.69 -1.82
N GLY A 55 19.23 4.31 -1.71
CA GLY A 55 18.31 4.21 -2.84
C GLY A 55 18.62 3.16 -3.92
N VAL A 56 19.70 2.36 -3.76
CA VAL A 56 20.21 1.44 -4.79
C VAL A 56 20.51 0.03 -4.25
N GLY A 57 19.85 -0.37 -3.17
CA GLY A 57 19.96 -1.73 -2.61
C GLY A 57 21.26 -2.07 -1.88
N LYS A 58 22.06 -1.07 -1.49
CA LYS A 58 23.36 -1.29 -0.81
C LYS A 58 23.30 -1.26 0.72
N CYS A 59 22.51 -0.34 1.29
CA CYS A 59 22.53 -0.04 2.72
C CYS A 59 21.47 -0.79 3.56
N ASN A 60 20.48 -1.43 2.93
CA ASN A 60 19.40 -2.15 3.62
C ASN A 60 18.55 -1.31 4.61
N HIS A 61 18.52 0.03 4.51
CA HIS A 61 17.69 0.86 5.40
C HIS A 61 16.19 0.82 5.07
N CYS A 62 15.83 0.48 3.84
CA CYS A 62 14.45 0.50 3.36
C CYS A 62 13.82 -0.90 3.27
N HIS A 63 14.10 -1.77 4.25
CA HIS A 63 13.53 -3.13 4.32
C HIS A 63 12.00 -3.11 4.45
N VAL A 64 11.35 -4.04 3.77
CA VAL A 64 9.92 -4.35 3.82
C VAL A 64 9.80 -5.88 3.81
N GLY A 65 9.80 -6.49 4.99
CA GLY A 65 9.93 -7.94 5.12
C GLY A 65 11.28 -8.42 4.56
N ASP A 66 11.25 -9.27 3.54
CA ASP A 66 12.42 -9.77 2.81
C ASP A 66 12.76 -8.95 1.55
N LYS A 67 12.00 -7.89 1.26
CA LYS A 67 12.19 -7.01 0.10
C LYS A 67 12.81 -5.66 0.48
N LEU A 68 13.36 -4.96 -0.50
CA LEU A 68 13.88 -3.60 -0.39
C LEU A 68 12.97 -2.61 -1.13
N ALA A 69 12.37 -1.65 -0.42
CA ALA A 69 11.48 -0.66 -1.05
C ALA A 69 12.15 0.15 -2.17
N CYS A 70 13.47 0.35 -2.14
CA CYS A 70 14.19 1.09 -3.20
C CYS A 70 14.53 0.27 -4.45
N VAL A 71 14.41 -1.07 -4.40
CA VAL A 71 14.71 -1.97 -5.53
C VAL A 71 13.47 -2.72 -5.97
N ASP A 72 12.78 -3.34 -5.02
CA ASP A 72 11.58 -4.16 -5.25
C ASP A 72 10.27 -3.37 -5.16
N GLY A 73 10.31 -2.19 -4.54
CA GLY A 73 9.16 -1.32 -4.32
C GLY A 73 9.24 -0.02 -5.12
N PRO A 74 8.76 1.13 -4.57
CA PRO A 74 8.09 1.30 -3.27
C PRO A 74 6.61 0.90 -3.29
N VAL A 75 6.08 0.60 -4.47
CA VAL A 75 4.67 0.27 -4.68
C VAL A 75 4.48 -1.24 -4.62
N PHE A 76 3.62 -1.69 -3.71
CA PHE A 76 3.27 -3.10 -3.54
C PHE A 76 1.76 -3.26 -3.52
N SER A 77 1.26 -4.39 -4.00
CA SER A 77 -0.15 -4.74 -3.83
C SER A 77 -0.46 -5.07 -2.36
N LEU A 78 -1.70 -4.86 -1.92
CA LEU A 78 -2.15 -5.22 -0.58
C LEU A 78 -2.02 -6.73 -0.35
N TRP A 79 -2.22 -7.54 -1.41
CA TRP A 79 -1.96 -8.97 -1.36
C TRP A 79 -0.48 -9.26 -1.02
N GLU A 80 0.48 -8.66 -1.72
CA GLU A 80 1.90 -8.85 -1.40
C GLU A 80 2.22 -8.44 0.03
N ILE A 81 1.72 -7.27 0.44
CA ILE A 81 1.97 -6.72 1.76
C ILE A 81 1.43 -7.63 2.87
N ASN A 82 0.24 -8.21 2.69
CA ASN A 82 -0.32 -9.16 3.65
C ASN A 82 0.51 -10.45 3.78
N ASN A 83 1.34 -10.76 2.78
CA ASN A 83 2.24 -11.92 2.78
C ASN A 83 3.68 -11.57 3.21
N LEU A 84 4.02 -10.28 3.31
CA LEU A 84 5.31 -9.79 3.80
C LEU A 84 5.24 -9.56 5.31
N LYS A 85 6.18 -10.13 6.08
CA LYS A 85 6.27 -9.86 7.53
C LYS A 85 6.66 -8.39 7.74
N GLU A 86 6.03 -7.71 8.70
CA GLU A 86 6.39 -6.35 9.15
C GLU A 86 6.26 -5.23 8.08
N ALA A 87 5.42 -5.44 7.07
CA ALA A 87 5.27 -4.51 5.94
C ALA A 87 4.42 -3.26 6.24
N ILE A 88 3.41 -3.33 7.13
CA ILE A 88 2.59 -2.20 7.62
C ILE A 88 2.31 -2.37 9.11
#